data_AF-A0A972UQG8-F1
#
_entry.id   AF-A0A972UQG8-F1
#
_cell.length_a   1.000
_cell.length_b   1.000
_cell.length_c   1.000
_cell.angle_alpha   90.00
_cell.angle_beta   90.00
_cell.angle_gamma   90.00
#
_symmetry.space_group_name_H-M   'P 1'
#
loop_
_entity.id
_entity.type
_entity.pdbx_description
1 polymer ?
#
loop_
_entity_poly.entity_id
_entity_poly.type
_entity_poly.pdbx_seq_one_letter_code
_entity_poly.pdbx_strand_id
1 'polypeptide(L)'
;MRHLFHSAVMLSALLLPASAWPAETIRGVCIKAVEGKPPSSRGIATPGLAKQAFVQHCDGSWARIHAGPDGLVLEKPGPAARPEARMPDMLPDGEITQAPGSVKKAWLSGPTGIYSHGILGDPVEASALNVLTAQGQKFTYRIDQRSVFEDLRVRLVDLDGDGREELVVIRSYLEEGSALSVFRLGLRGIKPLAETPPIGLSHRWLNPAGAADFDGDGKIEIAYVETPHIGGTLRLYQLGLGGLHQEYEAPGFSNHKMGSRMLDMSAVVDWNNDGIPDLAVPDASRRRLRVVGFAGGNFSNIARMAEGPEIMTRVLTTDLDGDGKPELLYGLADNTIVLVRP
;
A
#
# COMPACT_ATOMS: atom_id res chain seq x y z
N MET A 1 61.39 18.17 3.26
CA MET A 1 60.95 17.27 4.35
C MET A 1 60.07 18.05 5.32
N ARG A 2 58.76 17.78 5.33
CA ARG A 2 57.87 17.81 6.51
C ARG A 2 56.48 17.39 6.02
N HIS A 3 56.12 16.16 6.36
CA HIS A 3 54.81 15.56 6.12
C HIS A 3 53.78 16.24 7.01
N LEU A 4 52.62 16.60 6.46
CA LEU A 4 51.42 16.93 7.21
C LEU A 4 50.41 15.80 6.98
N PHE A 5 50.29 14.93 7.98
CA PHE A 5 49.20 13.97 8.10
C PHE A 5 47.91 14.73 8.46
N HIS A 6 46.88 14.65 7.61
CA HIS A 6 45.51 14.93 8.03
C HIS A 6 44.91 13.63 8.55
N SER A 7 44.76 13.51 9.87
CA SER A 7 43.94 12.47 10.50
C SER A 7 42.48 12.72 10.17
N ALA A 8 41.88 11.85 9.37
CA ALA A 8 40.43 11.76 9.26
C ALA A 8 39.88 11.19 10.57
N VAL A 9 39.12 12.00 11.30
CA VAL A 9 38.32 11.52 12.42
C VAL A 9 37.16 10.73 11.83
N MET A 10 37.25 9.39 11.90
CA MET A 10 36.07 8.53 11.75
C MET A 10 35.16 8.79 12.95
N LEU A 11 34.08 9.54 12.73
CA LEU A 11 32.95 9.53 13.65
C LEU A 11 32.31 8.14 13.55
N SER A 12 32.62 7.26 14.51
CA SER A 12 31.76 6.10 14.77
C SER A 12 30.39 6.62 15.15
N ALA A 13 29.40 6.42 14.28
CA ALA A 13 28.00 6.55 14.66
C ALA A 13 27.74 5.52 15.75
N LEU A 14 27.64 5.97 17.01
CA LEU A 14 27.06 5.15 18.06
C LEU A 14 25.62 4.85 17.64
N LEU A 15 25.36 3.58 17.29
CA LEU A 15 24.02 3.01 17.24
C LEU A 15 23.43 3.12 18.65
N LEU A 16 22.71 4.20 18.91
CA LEU A 16 21.77 4.25 20.02
C LEU A 16 20.77 3.10 19.79
N PRO A 17 20.45 2.29 20.81
CA PRO A 17 19.34 1.35 20.69
C PRO A 17 18.11 2.18 20.31
N ALA A 18 17.42 1.81 19.23
CA ALA A 18 16.19 2.46 18.82
C ALA A 18 15.26 2.51 20.05
N SER A 19 15.18 3.67 20.69
CA SER A 19 14.20 3.91 21.74
C SER A 19 12.85 3.62 21.12
N ALA A 20 12.10 2.69 21.68
CA ALA A 20 10.75 2.39 21.20
C ALA A 20 10.00 3.71 21.03
N TRP A 21 9.58 4.00 19.80
CA TRP A 21 8.81 5.20 19.50
C TRP A 21 7.57 5.23 20.42
N PRO A 22 7.27 6.36 21.07
CA PRO A 22 6.13 6.45 21.97
C PRO A 22 4.86 6.10 21.20
N ALA A 23 4.09 5.18 21.75
CA ALA A 23 2.86 4.70 21.15
C ALA A 23 1.72 4.84 22.14
N GLU A 24 0.62 5.43 21.68
CA GLU A 24 -0.66 5.37 22.38
C GLU A 24 -1.42 4.12 21.96
N THR A 25 -2.10 3.49 22.92
CA THR A 25 -2.84 2.25 22.63
C THR A 25 -4.21 2.22 23.25
N ILE A 26 -5.16 1.62 22.54
CA ILE A 26 -6.45 1.19 23.09
C ILE A 26 -6.47 -0.34 23.03
N ARG A 27 -6.71 -0.99 24.17
CA ARG A 27 -6.70 -2.46 24.30
C ARG A 27 -8.09 -3.02 24.57
N GLY A 28 -8.28 -4.31 24.29
CA GLY A 28 -9.50 -5.04 24.66
C GLY A 28 -10.71 -4.69 23.79
N VAL A 29 -10.48 -4.06 22.64
CA VAL A 29 -11.52 -3.65 21.70
C VAL A 29 -11.39 -4.50 20.45
N CYS A 30 -12.35 -5.39 20.19
CA CYS A 30 -12.28 -6.23 19.00
C CYS A 30 -12.25 -5.35 17.73
N ILE A 31 -11.19 -5.49 16.93
CA ILE A 31 -10.95 -4.66 15.74
C ILE A 31 -10.96 -5.55 14.50
N LYS A 32 -11.71 -5.12 13.50
CA LYS A 32 -11.74 -5.72 12.16
C LYS A 32 -10.97 -4.91 11.14
N ALA A 33 -11.06 -3.58 11.21
CA ALA A 33 -10.42 -2.68 10.24
C ALA A 33 -10.15 -1.28 10.84
N VAL A 34 -9.21 -0.57 10.22
CA VAL A 34 -8.93 0.85 10.41
C VAL A 34 -9.10 1.54 9.05
N GLU A 35 -9.85 2.64 9.01
CA GLU A 35 -10.17 3.37 7.77
C GLU A 35 -10.00 4.88 7.94
N GLY A 36 -9.55 5.54 6.88
CA GLY A 36 -9.44 6.99 6.81
C GLY A 36 -10.55 7.64 5.99
N LYS A 37 -10.86 8.91 6.27
CA LYS A 37 -11.68 9.77 5.39
C LYS A 37 -10.95 11.06 4.99
N PRO A 38 -11.02 11.46 3.71
CA PRO A 38 -11.54 10.66 2.59
C PRO A 38 -10.72 9.36 2.42
N PRO A 39 -11.34 8.26 1.94
CA PRO A 39 -10.57 7.05 1.64
C PRO A 39 -9.53 7.37 0.55
N SER A 40 -8.48 6.52 0.44
CA SER A 40 -7.58 6.63 -0.71
C SER A 40 -8.39 6.48 -1.99
N SER A 41 -8.52 7.59 -2.73
CA SER A 41 -9.20 7.65 -4.03
C SER A 41 -8.45 6.83 -5.09
N ARG A 42 -7.17 6.52 -4.83
CA ARG A 42 -6.25 5.90 -5.77
C ARG A 42 -6.10 4.40 -5.58
N GLY A 43 -6.70 3.81 -4.54
CA GLY A 43 -6.65 2.36 -4.26
C GLY A 43 -5.26 1.84 -3.83
N ILE A 44 -4.29 2.74 -3.67
CA ILE A 44 -2.94 2.49 -3.18
C ILE A 44 -2.59 3.57 -2.16
N ALA A 45 -1.65 3.29 -1.25
CA ALA A 45 -1.09 4.31 -0.38
C ALA A 45 -0.30 5.34 -1.21
N THR A 46 -0.61 6.62 -0.99
CA THR A 46 0.06 7.79 -1.58
C THR A 46 0.27 8.83 -0.48
N PRO A 47 1.17 9.82 -0.66
CA PRO A 47 1.36 10.87 0.35
C PRO A 47 0.05 11.59 0.69
N GLY A 48 -0.11 11.93 1.97
CA GLY A 48 -1.26 12.66 2.49
C GLY A 48 -1.80 12.09 3.80
N LEU A 49 -2.61 12.91 4.48
CA LEU A 49 -3.18 12.59 5.79
C LEU A 49 -4.68 12.37 5.67
N ALA A 50 -5.17 11.27 6.25
CA ALA A 50 -6.58 11.12 6.49
C ALA A 50 -7.05 12.18 7.48
N LYS A 51 -8.07 12.95 7.10
CA LYS A 51 -8.66 14.02 7.93
C LYS A 51 -9.45 13.48 9.12
N GLN A 52 -9.90 12.24 9.02
CA GLN A 52 -10.63 11.52 10.06
C GLN A 52 -10.25 10.05 9.99
N ALA A 53 -10.18 9.38 11.13
CA ALA A 53 -9.95 7.95 11.22
C ALA A 53 -11.12 7.25 11.91
N PHE A 54 -11.34 6.00 11.52
CA PHE A 54 -12.42 5.16 11.99
C PHE A 54 -11.95 3.74 12.22
N VAL A 55 -12.59 3.08 13.20
CA VAL A 55 -12.33 1.69 13.53
C VAL A 55 -13.61 0.91 13.33
N GLN A 56 -13.53 -0.19 12.58
CA GLN A 56 -14.59 -1.17 12.50
C GLN A 56 -14.38 -2.23 13.58
N HIS A 57 -15.40 -2.47 14.38
CA HIS A 57 -15.40 -3.55 15.35
C HIS A 57 -15.80 -4.88 14.70
N CYS A 58 -15.52 -5.99 15.38
CA CYS A 58 -15.86 -7.32 14.89
C CYS A 58 -17.36 -7.58 14.73
N ASP A 59 -18.20 -6.85 15.46
CA ASP A 59 -19.67 -6.86 15.32
C ASP A 59 -20.17 -6.04 14.10
N GLY A 60 -19.25 -5.42 13.35
CA GLY A 60 -19.54 -4.57 12.20
C GLY A 60 -19.87 -3.11 12.54
N SER A 61 -19.99 -2.76 13.83
CA SER A 61 -20.18 -1.38 14.26
C SER A 61 -18.93 -0.54 14.02
N TRP A 62 -19.12 0.76 13.82
CA TRP A 62 -18.05 1.72 13.58
C TRP A 62 -17.91 2.69 14.76
N ALA A 63 -16.69 3.13 15.02
CA ALA A 63 -16.36 4.23 15.92
C ALA A 63 -15.41 5.21 15.21
N ARG A 64 -15.54 6.50 15.50
CA ARG A 64 -14.53 7.50 15.16
C ARG A 64 -13.41 7.42 16.18
N ILE A 65 -12.16 7.46 15.74
CA ILE A 65 -11.01 7.61 16.64
C ILE A 65 -10.42 9.03 16.51
N HIS A 66 -10.06 9.62 17.63
CA HIS A 66 -9.44 10.95 17.71
C HIS A 66 -8.58 11.07 18.98
N ALA A 67 -7.66 12.03 19.00
CA ALA A 67 -6.91 12.37 20.21
C ALA A 67 -7.78 13.19 21.17
N GLY A 68 -7.84 12.78 22.44
CA GLY A 68 -8.45 13.53 23.53
C GLY A 68 -7.40 14.02 24.53
N PRO A 69 -7.80 14.77 25.58
CA PRO A 69 -6.87 15.32 26.57
C PRO A 69 -6.05 14.27 27.32
N ASP A 70 -6.62 13.08 27.51
CA ASP A 70 -6.02 11.95 28.26
C ASP A 70 -5.59 10.79 27.34
N GLY A 71 -5.52 11.05 26.02
CA GLY A 71 -5.12 10.08 24.99
C GLY A 71 -6.22 9.72 24.00
N LEU A 72 -6.03 8.63 23.25
CA LEU A 72 -6.96 8.16 22.22
C LEU A 72 -8.39 7.90 22.74
N VAL A 73 -9.39 8.40 22.01
CA VAL A 73 -10.82 8.22 22.30
C VAL A 73 -11.52 7.54 21.12
N LEU A 74 -12.38 6.57 21.44
CA LEU A 74 -13.33 5.96 20.48
C LEU A 74 -14.74 6.50 20.72
N GLU A 75 -15.27 7.22 19.74
CA GLU A 75 -16.61 7.80 19.78
C GLU A 75 -17.58 7.02 18.89
N LYS A 76 -18.68 6.54 19.46
CA LYS A 76 -19.77 5.87 18.75
C LYS A 76 -20.98 6.79 18.61
N PRO A 77 -21.74 6.71 17.49
CA PRO A 77 -21.49 5.87 16.33
C PRO A 77 -20.48 6.51 15.37
N GLY A 78 -19.58 5.71 14.82
CA GLY A 78 -18.88 6.06 13.59
C GLY A 78 -19.83 5.98 12.39
N PRO A 79 -19.52 6.66 11.28
CA PRO A 79 -20.29 6.54 10.06
C PRO A 79 -20.21 5.11 9.57
N ALA A 80 -21.37 4.44 9.43
CA ALA A 80 -21.43 3.17 8.72
C ALA A 80 -20.84 3.38 7.32
N ALA A 81 -19.89 2.52 6.93
CA ALA A 81 -19.48 2.44 5.54
C ALA A 81 -20.75 2.16 4.71
N ARG A 82 -21.10 3.07 3.81
CA ARG A 82 -22.15 2.79 2.82
C ARG A 82 -21.45 2.01 1.71
N PRO A 83 -21.80 0.73 1.48
CA PRO A 83 -21.22 -0.01 0.38
C PRO A 83 -21.52 0.74 -0.90
N GLU A 84 -20.50 0.97 -1.72
CA GLU A 84 -20.75 1.53 -3.04
C GLU A 84 -21.61 0.55 -3.85
N ALA A 85 -22.49 1.08 -4.70
CA ALA A 85 -23.25 0.24 -5.62
C ALA A 85 -22.27 -0.56 -6.50
N ARG A 86 -22.40 -1.89 -6.46
CA ARG A 86 -21.57 -2.80 -7.26
C ARG A 86 -21.84 -2.61 -8.75
N MET A 87 -20.80 -2.79 -9.55
CA MET A 87 -20.91 -2.88 -11.00
C MET A 87 -21.23 -4.32 -11.44
N PRO A 88 -21.89 -4.52 -12.60
CA PRO A 88 -22.14 -5.84 -13.14
C PRO A 88 -20.84 -6.63 -13.34
N ASP A 89 -20.90 -7.94 -13.09
CA ASP A 89 -19.80 -8.90 -13.32
C ASP A 89 -18.53 -8.63 -12.48
N MET A 90 -18.61 -7.78 -11.44
CA MET A 90 -17.52 -7.58 -10.48
C MET A 90 -17.19 -8.87 -9.71
N LEU A 91 -15.94 -8.99 -9.27
CA LEU A 91 -15.56 -9.98 -8.25
C LEU A 91 -16.45 -9.85 -7.00
N PRO A 92 -16.75 -10.95 -6.27
CA PRO A 92 -17.57 -10.90 -5.07
C PRO A 92 -17.12 -9.89 -4.01
N ASP A 93 -15.81 -9.69 -3.86
CA ASP A 93 -15.21 -8.75 -2.89
C ASP A 93 -14.36 -7.67 -3.57
N GLY A 94 -14.47 -7.50 -4.89
CA GLY A 94 -13.72 -6.48 -5.62
C GLY A 94 -14.12 -5.07 -5.21
N GLU A 95 -13.15 -4.15 -5.22
CA GLU A 95 -13.34 -2.74 -4.87
C GLU A 95 -13.45 -1.87 -6.13
N ILE A 96 -14.09 -0.70 -5.98
CA ILE A 96 -14.14 0.34 -7.00
C ILE A 96 -13.21 1.46 -6.57
N THR A 97 -12.19 1.72 -7.39
CA THR A 97 -11.31 2.88 -7.20
C THR A 97 -11.90 4.09 -7.91
N GLN A 98 -11.92 5.25 -7.26
CA GLN A 98 -12.53 6.48 -7.78
C GLN A 98 -11.55 7.65 -7.74
N ALA A 99 -11.21 8.22 -8.90
CA ALA A 99 -10.37 9.41 -8.98
C ALA A 99 -11.14 10.60 -9.58
N PRO A 100 -10.73 11.86 -9.28
CA PRO A 100 -11.30 13.05 -9.92
C PRO A 100 -10.77 13.28 -11.34
N GLY A 101 -9.80 12.48 -11.79
CA GLY A 101 -9.12 12.63 -13.08
C GLY A 101 -9.89 12.08 -14.28
N SER A 102 -9.15 11.65 -15.31
CA SER A 102 -9.74 11.13 -16.55
C SER A 102 -10.52 9.82 -16.34
N VAL A 103 -10.09 9.04 -15.33
CA VAL A 103 -10.74 7.84 -14.84
C VAL A 103 -11.67 8.22 -13.67
N LYS A 104 -12.98 8.12 -13.87
CA LYS A 104 -13.98 8.35 -12.81
C LYS A 104 -14.10 7.15 -11.88
N LYS A 105 -14.08 5.93 -12.44
CA LYS A 105 -14.11 4.66 -11.69
C LYS A 105 -13.28 3.60 -12.40
N ALA A 106 -12.61 2.75 -11.65
CA ALA A 106 -11.95 1.56 -12.15
C ALA A 106 -12.24 0.34 -11.26
N TRP A 107 -12.42 -0.84 -11.87
CA TRP A 107 -12.74 -2.07 -11.14
C TRP A 107 -12.38 -3.33 -11.92
N LEU A 108 -12.23 -4.45 -11.21
CA LEU A 108 -11.99 -5.78 -11.76
C LEU A 108 -13.31 -6.55 -11.96
N SER A 109 -13.41 -7.31 -13.04
CA SER A 109 -14.60 -8.08 -13.40
C SER A 109 -14.28 -9.41 -14.09
N GLY A 110 -15.31 -10.18 -14.40
CA GLY A 110 -15.22 -11.49 -15.04
C GLY A 110 -14.57 -12.51 -14.12
N PRO A 111 -15.25 -12.92 -13.03
CA PRO A 111 -14.75 -13.91 -12.10
C PRO A 111 -14.38 -15.21 -12.81
N THR A 112 -13.23 -15.79 -12.47
CA THR A 112 -12.73 -17.02 -13.07
C THR A 112 -11.99 -17.88 -12.05
N GLY A 113 -12.02 -19.19 -12.24
CA GLY A 113 -11.33 -20.18 -11.39
C GLY A 113 -10.18 -20.90 -12.11
N ILE A 114 -9.69 -20.35 -13.23
CA ILE A 114 -8.60 -20.99 -14.01
C ILE A 114 -7.25 -21.02 -13.26
N TYR A 115 -7.12 -20.22 -12.21
CA TYR A 115 -5.94 -20.14 -11.36
C TYR A 115 -6.38 -20.14 -9.90
N SER A 116 -6.18 -21.26 -9.22
CA SER A 116 -6.72 -21.50 -7.87
C SER A 116 -5.63 -21.34 -6.80
N HIS A 117 -5.04 -20.15 -6.70
CA HIS A 117 -4.01 -19.89 -5.69
C HIS A 117 -4.61 -19.60 -4.31
N GLY A 118 -5.71 -18.85 -4.24
CA GLY A 118 -6.41 -18.61 -2.96
C GLY A 118 -5.75 -17.57 -2.07
N ILE A 119 -4.80 -16.78 -2.61
CA ILE A 119 -3.98 -15.86 -1.80
C ILE A 119 -4.84 -14.79 -1.11
N LEU A 120 -5.96 -14.40 -1.75
CA LEU A 120 -6.93 -13.41 -1.28
C LEU A 120 -8.12 -14.03 -0.52
N GLY A 121 -8.03 -15.31 -0.15
CA GLY A 121 -9.04 -15.98 0.70
C GLY A 121 -10.12 -16.77 -0.05
N ASP A 122 -10.14 -16.72 -1.38
CA ASP A 122 -10.97 -17.56 -2.25
C ASP A 122 -10.24 -17.89 -3.56
N PRO A 123 -10.65 -18.94 -4.30
CA PRO A 123 -10.00 -19.33 -5.56
C PRO A 123 -10.55 -18.56 -6.77
N VAL A 124 -11.05 -17.33 -6.56
CA VAL A 124 -11.76 -16.56 -7.59
C VAL A 124 -10.98 -15.32 -7.95
N GLU A 125 -10.50 -15.28 -9.20
CA GLU A 125 -9.69 -14.19 -9.72
C GLU A 125 -10.42 -13.46 -10.86
N ALA A 126 -9.91 -12.30 -11.29
CA ALA A 126 -10.53 -11.53 -12.37
C ALA A 126 -9.92 -11.83 -13.75
N SER A 127 -10.76 -11.81 -14.78
CA SER A 127 -10.36 -11.92 -16.20
C SER A 127 -10.45 -10.60 -16.96
N ALA A 128 -10.86 -9.52 -16.29
CA ALA A 128 -11.01 -8.22 -16.91
C ALA A 128 -10.78 -7.06 -15.93
N LEU A 129 -10.28 -5.97 -16.46
CA LEU A 129 -10.26 -4.67 -15.81
C LEU A 129 -11.16 -3.71 -16.59
N ASN A 130 -11.81 -2.79 -15.87
CA ASN A 130 -12.77 -1.86 -16.42
C ASN A 130 -12.46 -0.44 -15.98
N VAL A 131 -12.82 0.51 -16.84
CA VAL A 131 -12.81 1.94 -16.55
C VAL A 131 -14.13 2.56 -16.96
N LEU A 132 -14.66 3.42 -16.11
CA LEU A 132 -15.64 4.45 -16.45
C LEU A 132 -14.91 5.79 -16.48
N THR A 133 -14.90 6.48 -17.62
CA THR A 133 -14.27 7.79 -17.76
C THR A 133 -15.12 8.89 -17.13
N ALA A 134 -14.51 10.07 -16.90
CA ALA A 134 -15.23 11.27 -16.48
C ALA A 134 -16.39 11.65 -17.43
N GLN A 135 -16.26 11.34 -18.72
CA GLN A 135 -17.26 11.59 -19.77
C GLN A 135 -18.33 10.48 -19.85
N GLY A 136 -18.27 9.47 -18.97
CA GLY A 136 -19.26 8.38 -18.92
C GLY A 136 -19.02 7.25 -19.92
N GLN A 137 -17.87 7.20 -20.60
CA GLN A 137 -17.52 6.09 -21.48
C GLN A 137 -17.01 4.91 -20.65
N LYS A 138 -17.46 3.70 -20.99
CA LYS A 138 -16.96 2.47 -20.36
C LYS A 138 -16.00 1.75 -21.30
N PHE A 139 -14.83 1.41 -20.79
CA PHE A 139 -13.87 0.54 -21.46
C PHE A 139 -13.61 -0.70 -20.62
N THR A 140 -13.40 -1.83 -21.29
CA THR A 140 -13.05 -3.11 -20.66
C THR A 140 -11.86 -3.69 -21.40
N TYR A 141 -10.83 -4.08 -20.65
CA TYR A 141 -9.73 -4.88 -21.16
C TYR A 141 -9.84 -6.29 -20.58
N ARG A 142 -9.80 -7.30 -21.46
CA ARG A 142 -9.88 -8.71 -21.08
C ARG A 142 -8.53 -9.36 -21.35
N ILE A 143 -8.02 -10.07 -20.36
CA ILE A 143 -6.80 -10.87 -20.50
C ILE A 143 -7.13 -12.21 -21.18
N ASP A 144 -6.09 -12.86 -21.69
CA ASP A 144 -6.19 -14.21 -22.24
C ASP A 144 -6.28 -15.28 -21.13
N GLN A 145 -6.51 -16.53 -21.53
CA GLN A 145 -6.64 -17.67 -20.59
C GLN A 145 -5.30 -18.19 -20.05
N ARG A 146 -4.20 -17.41 -20.15
CA ARG A 146 -2.88 -17.76 -19.62
C ARG A 146 -2.52 -16.98 -18.35
N SER A 147 -3.44 -16.13 -17.89
CA SER A 147 -3.25 -15.30 -16.71
C SER A 147 -4.58 -14.89 -16.09
N VAL A 148 -4.50 -14.40 -14.86
CA VAL A 148 -5.60 -13.76 -14.12
C VAL A 148 -5.12 -12.43 -13.55
N PHE A 149 -6.04 -11.52 -13.23
CA PHE A 149 -5.77 -10.44 -12.28
C PHE A 149 -6.01 -10.98 -10.87
N GLU A 150 -4.92 -11.24 -10.15
CA GLU A 150 -4.93 -11.74 -8.76
C GLU A 150 -4.86 -10.56 -7.79
N ASP A 151 -5.95 -9.79 -7.77
CA ASP A 151 -6.07 -8.49 -7.09
C ASP A 151 -7.55 -8.19 -6.82
N LEU A 152 -7.82 -7.26 -5.90
CA LEU A 152 -9.20 -6.84 -5.58
C LEU A 152 -9.58 -5.52 -6.22
N ARG A 153 -8.61 -4.75 -6.72
CA ARG A 153 -8.85 -3.39 -7.23
C ARG A 153 -7.87 -2.97 -8.29
N VAL A 154 -8.26 -1.95 -9.04
CA VAL A 154 -7.41 -1.25 -9.99
C VAL A 154 -6.88 0.01 -9.32
N ARG A 155 -5.57 0.12 -9.13
CA ARG A 155 -4.94 1.32 -8.53
C ARG A 155 -4.76 2.39 -9.61
N LEU A 156 -4.93 3.66 -9.24
CA LEU A 156 -4.84 4.81 -10.16
C LEU A 156 -3.69 5.72 -9.74
N VAL A 157 -2.62 5.72 -10.52
CA VAL A 157 -1.38 6.47 -10.21
C VAL A 157 -0.89 7.15 -11.47
N ASP A 158 -0.62 8.45 -11.41
CA ASP A 158 0.05 9.20 -12.48
C ASP A 158 1.55 8.87 -12.40
N LEU A 159 1.99 7.88 -13.18
CA LEU A 159 3.34 7.31 -13.06
C LEU A 159 4.37 8.01 -13.95
N ASP A 160 3.91 8.62 -15.05
CA ASP A 160 4.78 9.35 -15.97
C ASP A 160 4.69 10.87 -15.83
N GLY A 161 3.85 11.37 -14.92
CA GLY A 161 3.73 12.78 -14.59
C GLY A 161 2.98 13.59 -15.65
N ASP A 162 2.20 12.95 -16.53
CA ASP A 162 1.44 13.62 -17.58
C ASP A 162 0.10 14.23 -17.09
N GLY A 163 -0.23 14.03 -15.82
CA GLY A 163 -1.47 14.47 -15.19
C GLY A 163 -2.64 13.50 -15.38
N ARG A 164 -2.41 12.30 -15.92
CA ARG A 164 -3.41 11.24 -16.10
C ARG A 164 -2.95 9.99 -15.37
N GLU A 165 -3.88 9.36 -14.68
CA GLU A 165 -3.55 8.15 -13.95
C GLU A 165 -3.41 6.92 -14.88
N GLU A 166 -2.29 6.22 -14.76
CA GLU A 166 -2.16 4.83 -15.16
C GLU A 166 -2.96 3.90 -14.23
N LEU A 167 -3.32 2.74 -14.77
CA LEU A 167 -3.99 1.67 -14.05
C LEU A 167 -2.97 0.61 -13.64
N VAL A 168 -2.86 0.35 -12.35
CA VAL A 168 -1.93 -0.63 -11.78
C VAL A 168 -2.69 -1.79 -11.15
N VAL A 169 -2.35 -3.01 -11.56
CA VAL A 169 -2.97 -4.26 -11.10
C VAL A 169 -1.93 -5.37 -10.96
N ILE A 170 -2.24 -6.38 -10.16
CA ILE A 170 -1.43 -7.60 -10.09
C ILE A 170 -1.95 -8.63 -11.08
N ARG A 171 -1.09 -9.04 -12.02
CA ARG A 171 -1.40 -10.08 -13.00
C ARG A 171 -0.60 -11.34 -12.68
N SER A 172 -1.27 -12.47 -12.53
CA SER A 172 -0.65 -13.77 -12.28
C SER A 172 -0.74 -14.65 -13.51
N TYR A 173 0.41 -15.06 -14.02
CA TYR A 173 0.54 -16.04 -15.09
C TYR A 173 0.45 -17.44 -14.50
N LEU A 174 -0.24 -18.36 -15.19
CA LEU A 174 -0.53 -19.70 -14.66
C LEU A 174 0.74 -20.47 -14.28
N GLU A 175 1.83 -20.27 -15.01
CA GLU A 175 3.09 -21.00 -14.84
C GLU A 175 4.23 -20.15 -14.27
N GLU A 176 4.12 -18.82 -14.35
CA GLU A 176 5.24 -17.88 -14.09
C GLU A 176 5.00 -16.99 -12.86
N GLY A 177 3.81 -17.04 -12.26
CA GLY A 177 3.48 -16.23 -11.08
C GLY A 177 3.13 -14.79 -11.41
N SER A 178 3.08 -13.94 -10.37
CA SER A 178 2.63 -12.56 -10.49
C SER A 178 3.67 -11.63 -11.08
N ALA A 179 3.16 -10.60 -11.74
CA ALA A 179 3.86 -9.39 -12.13
C ALA A 179 3.01 -8.16 -11.76
N LEU A 180 3.69 -7.03 -11.56
CA LEU A 180 3.04 -5.72 -11.49
C LEU A 180 2.77 -5.26 -12.93
N SER A 181 1.50 -5.16 -13.31
CA SER A 181 1.10 -4.74 -14.66
C SER A 181 0.53 -3.33 -14.65
N VAL A 182 1.02 -2.51 -15.57
CA VAL A 182 0.61 -1.12 -15.75
C VAL A 182 -0.10 -1.00 -17.09
N PHE A 183 -1.28 -0.38 -17.09
CA PHE A 183 -2.06 -0.08 -18.27
C PHE A 183 -2.29 1.42 -18.39
N ARG A 184 -2.48 1.89 -19.63
CA ARG A 184 -2.86 3.26 -19.93
C ARG A 184 -4.26 3.33 -20.52
N LEU A 185 -5.03 4.34 -20.10
CA LEU A 185 -6.28 4.71 -20.77
C LEU A 185 -5.99 5.61 -21.98
N GLY A 186 -6.14 5.08 -23.19
CA GLY A 186 -6.11 5.87 -24.42
C GLY A 186 -7.51 6.25 -24.90
N LEU A 187 -7.57 7.05 -25.98
CA LEU A 187 -8.82 7.48 -26.62
C LEU A 187 -9.72 6.32 -27.09
N ARG A 188 -9.12 5.16 -27.41
CA ARG A 188 -9.83 3.98 -27.93
C ARG A 188 -9.94 2.85 -26.90
N GLY A 189 -9.63 3.13 -25.63
CA GLY A 189 -9.70 2.17 -24.55
C GLY A 189 -8.36 1.88 -23.89
N ILE A 190 -8.34 0.80 -23.12
CA ILE A 190 -7.25 0.47 -22.18
C ILE A 190 -6.21 -0.38 -22.90
N LYS A 191 -4.93 -0.08 -22.72
CA LYS A 191 -3.81 -0.79 -23.35
C LYS A 191 -2.72 -1.10 -22.33
N PRO A 192 -2.06 -2.26 -22.43
CA PRO A 192 -0.84 -2.52 -21.66
C PRO A 192 0.19 -1.42 -21.94
N LEU A 193 0.86 -0.95 -20.89
CA LEU A 193 1.91 0.05 -20.95
C LEU A 193 3.27 -0.54 -20.58
N ALA A 194 3.33 -1.20 -19.42
CA ALA A 194 4.55 -1.82 -18.91
C ALA A 194 4.21 -2.94 -17.92
N GLU A 195 5.17 -3.84 -17.66
CA GLU A 195 5.03 -4.92 -16.70
C GLU A 195 6.39 -5.28 -16.13
N THR A 196 6.47 -5.68 -14.86
CA THR A 196 7.69 -6.31 -14.32
C THR A 196 7.86 -7.71 -14.89
N PRO A 197 9.05 -8.31 -14.88
CA PRO A 197 9.16 -9.74 -15.08
C PRO A 197 8.24 -10.50 -14.09
N PRO A 198 7.53 -11.55 -14.51
CA PRO A 198 6.88 -12.46 -13.57
C PRO A 198 7.90 -13.06 -12.61
N ILE A 199 7.47 -13.40 -11.39
CA ILE A 199 8.35 -13.93 -10.34
C ILE A 199 9.08 -15.23 -10.75
N GLY A 200 8.57 -15.94 -11.78
CA GLY A 200 9.22 -17.07 -12.43
C GLY A 200 8.72 -18.44 -11.99
N LEU A 201 7.72 -18.49 -11.11
CA LEU A 201 7.06 -19.73 -10.68
C LEU A 201 5.58 -19.47 -10.39
N SER A 202 4.71 -20.41 -10.78
CA SER A 202 3.30 -20.41 -10.38
C SER A 202 3.13 -20.24 -8.86
N HIS A 203 2.00 -19.67 -8.42
CA HIS A 203 1.66 -19.48 -7.02
C HIS A 203 2.71 -18.63 -6.25
N ARG A 204 3.33 -17.70 -6.97
CA ARG A 204 4.12 -16.61 -6.41
C ARG A 204 3.38 -15.32 -6.67
N TRP A 205 3.17 -14.57 -5.59
CA TRP A 205 2.36 -13.36 -5.61
C TRP A 205 3.11 -12.19 -4.99
N LEU A 206 2.68 -10.97 -5.33
CA LEU A 206 3.23 -9.73 -4.80
C LEU A 206 2.10 -8.79 -4.40
N ASN A 207 2.33 -7.95 -3.39
CA ASN A 207 1.34 -6.97 -2.94
C ASN A 207 1.89 -5.54 -3.02
N PRO A 208 1.25 -4.62 -3.74
CA PRO A 208 1.61 -3.20 -3.74
C PRO A 208 1.63 -2.62 -2.32
N ALA A 209 2.65 -1.83 -2.02
CA ALA A 209 2.87 -1.21 -0.73
C ALA A 209 2.60 0.30 -0.72
N GLY A 210 2.86 0.98 -1.85
CA GLY A 210 2.67 2.42 -1.98
C GLY A 210 3.15 2.93 -3.35
N ALA A 211 2.77 4.16 -3.70
CA ALA A 211 3.36 4.87 -4.83
C ALA A 211 3.62 6.34 -4.48
N ALA A 212 4.85 6.79 -4.70
CA ALA A 212 5.34 8.13 -4.42
C ALA A 212 6.71 8.35 -5.08
N ASP A 213 7.17 9.60 -5.07
CA ASP A 213 8.57 9.96 -5.34
C ASP A 213 9.40 9.63 -4.09
N PHE A 214 9.85 8.38 -3.97
CA PHE A 214 10.49 7.89 -2.75
C PHE A 214 11.97 8.29 -2.66
N ASP A 215 12.60 8.69 -3.78
CA ASP A 215 14.01 9.09 -3.83
C ASP A 215 14.22 10.60 -4.01
N GLY A 216 13.17 11.36 -4.33
CA GLY A 216 13.17 12.82 -4.45
C GLY A 216 13.59 13.32 -5.83
N ASP A 217 13.56 12.48 -6.87
CA ASP A 217 13.95 12.85 -8.24
C ASP A 217 12.82 13.48 -9.07
N GLY A 218 11.60 13.51 -8.53
CA GLY A 218 10.40 14.08 -9.14
C GLY A 218 9.60 13.09 -9.99
N LYS A 219 9.98 11.82 -10.07
CA LYS A 219 9.19 10.76 -10.68
C LYS A 219 8.56 9.88 -9.61
N ILE A 220 7.62 9.04 -10.03
CA ILE A 220 6.86 8.20 -9.10
C ILE A 220 7.35 6.75 -9.21
N GLU A 221 7.74 6.17 -8.08
CA GLU A 221 8.00 4.76 -7.97
C GLU A 221 6.78 4.05 -7.39
N ILE A 222 6.57 2.81 -7.82
CA ILE A 222 5.66 1.87 -7.18
C ILE A 222 6.48 0.94 -6.30
N ALA A 223 6.20 0.96 -5.01
CA ALA A 223 6.72 0.00 -4.05
C ALA A 223 5.78 -1.22 -3.95
N TYR A 224 6.33 -2.43 -3.89
CA TYR A 224 5.58 -3.65 -3.58
C TYR A 224 6.43 -4.65 -2.78
N VAL A 225 5.77 -5.56 -2.08
CA VAL A 225 6.45 -6.70 -1.44
C VAL A 225 6.23 -7.95 -2.29
N GLU A 226 7.32 -8.48 -2.83
CA GLU A 226 7.38 -9.75 -3.55
C GLU A 226 7.33 -10.92 -2.57
N THR A 227 6.44 -11.88 -2.82
CA THR A 227 6.24 -13.09 -2.00
C THR A 227 6.14 -12.79 -0.49
N PRO A 228 5.17 -11.96 -0.05
CA PRO A 228 5.07 -11.49 1.33
C PRO A 228 4.88 -12.59 2.38
N HIS A 229 4.66 -13.84 1.96
CA HIS A 229 4.48 -15.01 2.83
C HIS A 229 5.68 -15.97 2.83
N ILE A 230 6.72 -15.66 2.05
CA ILE A 230 7.88 -16.54 1.83
C ILE A 230 9.18 -15.73 1.87
N GLY A 231 9.49 -14.99 0.80
CA GLY A 231 10.74 -14.24 0.67
C GLY A 231 10.64 -12.85 1.29
N GLY A 232 9.54 -12.15 1.05
CA GLY A 232 9.28 -10.85 1.66
C GLY A 232 10.29 -9.78 1.22
N THR A 233 10.46 -9.60 -0.09
CA THR A 233 11.37 -8.61 -0.66
C THR A 233 10.59 -7.35 -1.05
N LEU A 234 10.89 -6.23 -0.41
CA LEU A 234 10.41 -4.92 -0.84
C LEU A 234 11.17 -4.53 -2.12
N ARG A 235 10.45 -4.16 -3.17
CA ARG A 235 11.00 -3.65 -4.43
C ARG A 235 10.36 -2.33 -4.80
N LEU A 236 11.14 -1.40 -5.38
CA LEU A 236 10.64 -0.16 -5.97
C LEU A 236 10.93 -0.17 -7.47
N TYR A 237 9.92 0.19 -8.25
CA TYR A 237 10.03 0.33 -9.70
C TYR A 237 9.56 1.70 -10.17
N GLN A 238 10.34 2.33 -11.02
CA GLN A 238 10.01 3.58 -11.70
C GLN A 238 9.58 3.28 -13.14
N LEU A 239 8.54 3.97 -13.63
CA LEU A 239 8.18 3.92 -15.05
C LEU A 239 9.10 4.86 -15.84
N GLY A 240 9.75 4.32 -16.88
CA GLY A 240 10.63 5.09 -17.75
C GLY A 240 10.57 4.66 -19.20
N LEU A 241 11.52 5.13 -20.00
CA LEU A 241 11.67 4.70 -21.38
C LEU A 241 11.88 3.18 -21.44
N GLY A 242 11.05 2.48 -22.20
CA GLY A 242 11.17 1.03 -22.37
C GLY A 242 10.50 0.17 -21.27
N GLY A 243 9.88 0.75 -20.25
CA GLY A 243 9.08 0.02 -19.27
C GLY A 243 9.37 0.37 -17.81
N LEU A 244 9.14 -0.59 -16.92
CA LEU A 244 9.43 -0.47 -15.49
C LEU A 244 10.87 -0.84 -15.20
N HIS A 245 11.59 0.04 -14.51
CA HIS A 245 12.99 -0.15 -14.09
C HIS A 245 13.05 -0.33 -12.58
N GLN A 246 13.76 -1.36 -12.11
CA GLN A 246 13.94 -1.58 -10.68
C GLN A 246 15.00 -0.62 -10.15
N GLU A 247 14.63 0.18 -9.15
CA GLU A 247 15.55 1.12 -8.50
C GLU A 247 16.08 0.55 -7.17
N TYR A 248 15.21 -0.10 -6.38
CA TYR A 248 15.56 -0.64 -5.07
C TYR A 248 15.04 -2.05 -4.84
N GLU A 249 15.80 -2.79 -4.02
CA GLU A 249 15.33 -4.01 -3.36
C GLU A 249 15.86 -4.11 -1.93
N ALA A 250 15.05 -4.63 -1.01
CA ALA A 250 15.45 -4.91 0.35
C ALA A 250 14.63 -6.09 0.93
N PRO A 251 15.27 -7.09 1.56
CA PRO A 251 14.56 -8.22 2.16
C PRO A 251 13.97 -7.87 3.54
N GLY A 252 13.11 -8.75 4.03
CA GLY A 252 12.66 -8.75 5.42
C GLY A 252 11.37 -7.96 5.68
N PHE A 253 10.45 -7.96 4.71
CA PHE A 253 9.17 -7.25 4.78
C PHE A 253 7.98 -8.17 4.47
N SER A 254 6.82 -7.89 5.07
CA SER A 254 5.57 -8.59 4.76
C SER A 254 4.40 -7.63 4.98
N ASN A 255 3.70 -7.26 3.90
CA ASN A 255 2.55 -6.36 3.96
C ASN A 255 1.23 -7.08 3.66
N HIS A 256 1.21 -8.41 3.77
CA HIS A 256 0.01 -9.20 3.53
C HIS A 256 0.00 -10.48 4.38
N LYS A 257 -1.19 -10.87 4.84
CA LYS A 257 -1.43 -12.17 5.46
C LYS A 257 -2.15 -13.07 4.46
N MET A 258 -1.59 -14.25 4.18
CA MET A 258 -2.20 -15.22 3.27
C MET A 258 -3.66 -15.50 3.65
N GLY A 259 -4.54 -15.46 2.64
CA GLY A 259 -5.98 -15.65 2.79
C GLY A 259 -6.75 -14.40 3.26
N SER A 260 -6.09 -13.26 3.43
CA SER A 260 -6.73 -12.00 3.81
C SER A 260 -7.21 -11.22 2.60
N ARG A 261 -8.26 -10.40 2.80
CA ARG A 261 -8.68 -9.36 1.85
C ARG A 261 -8.01 -8.00 2.11
N MET A 262 -7.25 -7.87 3.21
CA MET A 262 -6.59 -6.62 3.60
C MET A 262 -5.31 -6.42 2.80
N LEU A 263 -5.34 -5.54 1.79
CA LEU A 263 -4.21 -5.23 0.92
C LEU A 263 -3.37 -4.03 1.38
N ASP A 264 -3.85 -3.24 2.35
CA ASP A 264 -3.29 -1.93 2.74
C ASP A 264 -2.44 -1.95 4.02
N MET A 265 -1.71 -3.02 4.30
CA MET A 265 -0.88 -3.13 5.51
C MET A 265 0.41 -2.28 5.45
N SER A 266 0.41 -1.19 4.69
CA SER A 266 1.52 -0.25 4.54
C SER A 266 0.99 1.14 4.24
N ALA A 267 1.81 2.16 4.48
CA ALA A 267 1.44 3.56 4.26
C ALA A 267 2.62 4.37 3.73
N VAL A 268 2.31 5.49 3.06
CA VAL A 268 3.28 6.46 2.57
C VAL A 268 3.21 7.72 3.42
N VAL A 269 4.34 8.15 3.95
CA VAL A 269 4.41 9.19 4.98
C VAL A 269 5.75 9.92 4.90
N ASP A 270 5.80 11.24 5.08
CA ASP A 270 7.07 11.95 5.33
C ASP A 270 7.34 11.92 6.84
N TRP A 271 8.01 10.87 7.33
CA TRP A 271 8.12 10.61 8.78
C TRP A 271 9.22 11.44 9.43
N ASN A 272 10.31 11.71 8.69
CA ASN A 272 11.45 12.49 9.17
C ASN A 272 11.35 14.00 8.81
N ASN A 273 10.28 14.42 8.11
CA ASN A 273 10.01 15.79 7.68
C ASN A 273 11.15 16.36 6.81
N ASP A 274 11.69 15.54 5.90
CA ASP A 274 12.70 15.96 4.92
C ASP A 274 12.07 16.37 3.56
N GLY A 275 10.75 16.20 3.41
CA GLY A 275 10.01 16.52 2.20
C GLY A 275 9.99 15.39 1.17
N ILE A 276 10.65 14.26 1.44
CA ILE A 276 10.66 13.07 0.60
C ILE A 276 9.79 11.99 1.29
N PRO A 277 8.76 11.47 0.61
CA PRO A 277 7.96 10.37 1.15
C PRO A 277 8.78 9.15 1.58
N ASP A 278 8.54 8.69 2.81
CA ASP A 278 8.95 7.39 3.33
C ASP A 278 7.83 6.33 3.19
N LEU A 279 8.21 5.07 3.39
CA LEU A 279 7.30 3.93 3.40
C LEU A 279 7.23 3.28 4.80
N ALA A 280 6.06 3.30 5.41
CA ALA A 280 5.74 2.50 6.59
C ALA A 280 5.29 1.09 6.15
N VAL A 281 6.08 0.07 6.45
CA VAL A 281 5.85 -1.32 6.04
C VAL A 281 6.24 -2.30 7.16
N PRO A 282 5.43 -3.34 7.46
CA PRO A 282 5.78 -4.31 8.47
C PRO A 282 7.01 -5.14 8.08
N ASP A 283 7.75 -5.58 9.09
CA ASP A 283 8.80 -6.58 8.88
C ASP A 283 8.22 -7.94 8.45
N ALA A 284 9.09 -8.88 8.09
CA ALA A 284 8.69 -10.21 7.60
C ALA A 284 7.78 -10.97 8.58
N SER A 285 7.88 -10.70 9.89
CA SER A 285 7.03 -11.32 10.91
C SER A 285 5.68 -10.63 11.08
N ARG A 286 5.50 -9.44 10.49
CA ARG A 286 4.40 -8.49 10.72
C ARG A 286 4.25 -8.04 12.17
N ARG A 287 5.21 -8.31 13.05
CA ARG A 287 5.17 -7.95 14.49
C ARG A 287 5.78 -6.59 14.78
N ARG A 288 6.40 -5.96 13.79
CA ARG A 288 6.99 -4.63 13.91
C ARG A 288 6.73 -3.82 12.64
N LEU A 289 6.26 -2.59 12.80
CA LEU A 289 6.21 -1.61 11.71
C LEU A 289 7.58 -0.94 11.57
N ARG A 290 8.11 -0.88 10.35
CA ARG A 290 9.33 -0.15 10.00
C ARG A 290 8.95 1.03 9.11
N VAL A 291 9.59 2.17 9.30
CA VAL A 291 9.57 3.27 8.32
C VAL A 291 10.92 3.27 7.63
N VAL A 292 10.89 3.21 6.30
CA VAL A 292 12.08 3.17 5.46
C VAL A 292 12.01 4.27 4.42
N GLY A 293 13.15 4.91 4.16
CA GLY A 293 13.28 6.00 3.20
C GLY A 293 14.27 5.65 2.10
N PHE A 294 14.16 6.33 0.96
CA PHE A 294 15.00 6.12 -0.22
C PHE A 294 15.65 7.42 -0.74
N ALA A 295 15.57 8.51 0.04
CA ALA A 295 16.07 9.83 -0.31
C ALA A 295 17.49 9.83 -0.91
N GLY A 296 17.65 10.55 -2.03
CA GLY A 296 18.93 10.63 -2.76
C GLY A 296 19.39 9.28 -3.29
N GLY A 297 18.46 8.35 -3.44
CA GLY A 297 18.66 7.01 -3.90
C GLY A 297 19.31 6.03 -2.92
N ASN A 298 19.16 6.25 -1.61
CA ASN A 298 19.75 5.40 -0.57
C ASN A 298 18.70 4.80 0.36
N PHE A 299 18.66 3.47 0.45
CA PHE A 299 17.82 2.80 1.44
C PHE A 299 18.28 3.12 2.87
N SER A 300 17.33 3.56 3.71
CA SER A 300 17.57 3.84 5.11
C SER A 300 16.44 3.30 6.00
N ASN A 301 16.79 2.94 7.24
CA ASN A 301 15.79 2.64 8.26
C ASN A 301 15.55 3.91 9.08
N ILE A 302 14.48 4.63 8.76
CA ILE A 302 14.11 5.87 9.43
C ILE A 302 13.60 5.60 10.85
N ALA A 303 12.66 4.65 10.98
CA ALA A 303 12.08 4.29 12.27
C ALA A 303 11.75 2.81 12.38
N ARG A 304 11.69 2.33 13.63
CA ARG A 304 11.33 0.96 13.97
C ARG A 304 10.47 0.98 15.24
N MET A 305 9.25 0.51 15.11
CA MET A 305 8.31 0.51 16.21
C MET A 305 8.62 -0.61 17.20
N ALA A 306 8.02 -0.57 18.38
CA ALA A 306 8.11 -1.67 19.32
C ALA A 306 7.58 -2.97 18.66
N GLU A 307 8.20 -4.10 19.01
CA GLU A 307 7.66 -5.38 18.60
C GLU A 307 6.42 -5.72 19.42
N GLY A 308 5.43 -6.33 18.77
CA GLY A 308 4.19 -6.72 19.42
C GLY A 308 3.51 -7.91 18.73
N PRO A 309 2.22 -8.12 18.99
CA PRO A 309 1.39 -8.99 18.16
C PRO A 309 1.41 -8.58 16.68
N GLU A 310 1.00 -9.49 15.79
CA GLU A 310 1.01 -9.20 14.35
C GLU A 310 0.07 -8.04 14.00
N ILE A 311 0.50 -7.17 13.09
CA ILE A 311 -0.30 -6.10 12.48
C ILE A 311 -1.31 -6.77 11.53
N MET A 312 -2.60 -6.52 11.73
CA MET A 312 -3.68 -7.21 11.00
C MET A 312 -4.55 -6.28 10.13
N THR A 313 -4.51 -4.97 10.38
CA THR A 313 -5.32 -3.99 9.64
C THR A 313 -4.48 -3.21 8.64
N ARG A 314 -5.14 -2.29 7.93
CA ARG A 314 -4.46 -1.19 7.24
C ARG A 314 -3.53 -0.44 8.20
N VAL A 315 -2.41 0.05 7.67
CA VAL A 315 -1.62 1.12 8.28
C VAL A 315 -2.11 2.45 7.71
N LEU A 316 -2.62 3.34 8.55
CA LEU A 316 -3.21 4.61 8.15
C LEU A 316 -2.32 5.78 8.53
N THR A 317 -2.09 6.70 7.60
CA THR A 317 -1.51 8.02 7.88
C THR A 317 -2.59 9.04 8.20
N THR A 318 -2.42 9.77 9.30
CA THR A 318 -3.41 10.73 9.80
C THR A 318 -2.74 11.81 10.65
N ASP A 319 -3.53 12.75 11.15
CA ASP A 319 -3.13 13.79 12.10
C ASP A 319 -4.33 13.97 13.05
N LEU A 320 -4.36 13.15 14.10
CA LEU A 320 -5.46 13.08 15.05
C LEU A 320 -5.38 14.15 16.14
N ASP A 321 -4.19 14.66 16.45
CA ASP A 321 -3.98 15.73 17.43
C ASP A 321 -3.97 17.14 16.82
N GLY A 322 -3.86 17.25 15.49
CA GLY A 322 -3.96 18.50 14.75
C GLY A 322 -2.67 19.33 14.77
N ASP A 323 -1.53 18.73 15.09
CA ASP A 323 -0.24 19.42 15.12
C ASP A 323 0.39 19.58 13.72
N GLY A 324 -0.22 18.96 12.70
CA GLY A 324 0.21 19.01 11.31
C GLY A 324 1.28 18.00 10.93
N LYS A 325 1.74 17.15 11.86
CA LYS A 325 2.67 16.07 11.60
C LYS A 325 1.94 14.77 11.33
N PRO A 326 2.49 13.91 10.44
CA PRO A 326 1.87 12.62 10.20
C PRO A 326 2.02 11.67 11.39
N GLU A 327 0.96 10.94 11.65
CA GLU A 327 0.90 9.84 12.63
C GLU A 327 0.57 8.53 11.90
N LEU A 328 0.94 7.40 12.50
CA LEU A 328 0.63 6.06 11.98
C LEU A 328 -0.34 5.33 12.91
N LEU A 329 -1.51 4.97 12.39
CA LEU A 329 -2.57 4.26 13.09
C LEU A 329 -2.78 2.85 12.51
N TYR A 330 -2.77 1.82 13.36
CA TYR A 330 -2.98 0.42 12.93
C TYR A 330 -3.51 -0.46 14.08
N GLY A 331 -4.06 -1.62 13.72
CA GLY A 331 -4.61 -2.61 14.64
C GLY A 331 -3.80 -3.91 14.65
N LEU A 332 -3.72 -4.52 15.83
CA LEU A 332 -2.96 -5.74 16.11
C LEU A 332 -3.88 -6.95 16.34
N ALA A 333 -3.32 -8.14 16.18
CA ALA A 333 -4.01 -9.42 16.34
C ALA A 333 -4.58 -9.67 17.76
N ASP A 334 -4.07 -8.97 18.78
CA ASP A 334 -4.56 -9.06 20.15
C ASP A 334 -5.65 -8.04 20.49
N ASN A 335 -6.26 -7.42 19.46
CA ASN A 335 -7.29 -6.39 19.60
C ASN A 335 -6.78 -5.08 20.23
N THR A 336 -5.52 -4.73 19.95
CA THR A 336 -4.93 -3.44 20.29
C THR A 336 -4.94 -2.50 19.09
N ILE A 337 -5.41 -1.28 19.27
CA ILE A 337 -5.19 -0.15 18.34
C ILE A 337 -3.92 0.55 18.78
N VAL A 338 -3.05 0.88 17.84
CA VAL A 338 -1.79 1.60 18.08
C VAL A 338 -1.77 2.87 17.26
N LEU A 339 -1.52 4.01 17.91
CA LEU A 339 -1.12 5.26 17.26
C LEU A 339 0.34 5.53 17.61
N VAL A 340 1.16 5.78 16.58
CA VAL A 340 2.57 6.16 16.73
C VAL A 340 2.76 7.55 16.16
N ARG A 341 3.53 8.39 16.85
CA ARG A 341 3.90 9.74 16.42
C ARG A 341 5.41 9.88 16.24
N PRO A 342 5.86 10.69 15.27
CA PRO A 342 7.27 11.03 15.05
C PRO A 342 7.82 12.05 16.07
#